data_AF-A0AAW8WG56-F1
#
_entry.id   AF-A0AAW8WG56-F1
#
_cell.length_a   1.000
_cell.length_b   1.000
_cell.length_c   1.000
_cell.angle_alpha   90.00
_cell.angle_beta   90.00
_cell.angle_gamma   90.00
#
_symmetry.space_group_name_H-M   'P 1'
#
loop_
_entity.id
_entity.type
_entity.pdbx_description
1 polymer ?
#
loop_
_entity_poly.entity_id
_entity_poly.type
_entity_poly.pdbx_seq_one_letter_code
_entity_poly.pdbx_strand_id
1 'polypeptide(L)'
;MTVTFNDNQFYQITDQSFTANPKLLTKANFSIPLTTRTITPRHYLVTSKLTYAALVAARWQPVTGPIKLNKNERLILDLGAVYVGHFQIALDVAGSPMDAPLLMRTHFAERLQELGVDASQVESWLPLSWIQGDTRHVEVLPATVEFERRYSCRYIMLEPVGQSLKWQPVLADAEFRATSVVLKEAVRPISLVVPVLNDPNDEDAMVA
;
A
#
# COMPACT_ATOMS: atom_id res chain seq x y z
N MET A 1 4.58 11.58 28.72
CA MET A 1 5.49 12.71 28.43
C MET A 1 5.02 13.34 27.14
N THR A 2 4.70 14.63 27.15
CA THR A 2 4.26 15.35 25.95
C THR A 2 5.47 16.11 25.39
N VAL A 3 5.69 16.04 24.08
CA VAL A 3 6.79 16.71 23.40
C VAL A 3 6.25 17.52 22.23
N THR A 4 6.90 18.65 21.94
CA THR A 4 6.69 19.43 20.72
C THR A 4 7.96 19.40 19.88
N PHE A 5 7.82 19.59 18.57
CA PHE A 5 8.94 19.69 17.64
C PHE A 5 9.01 21.13 17.10
N ASN A 6 10.12 21.82 17.38
CA ASN A 6 10.41 23.16 16.86
C ASN A 6 11.92 23.28 16.62
N ASP A 7 12.38 24.16 15.74
CA ASP A 7 13.82 24.41 15.50
C ASP A 7 14.66 23.12 15.31
N ASN A 8 14.09 22.11 14.63
CA ASN A 8 14.68 20.79 14.44
C ASN A 8 15.02 20.00 15.72
N GLN A 9 14.36 20.29 16.85
CA GLN A 9 14.56 19.60 18.12
C GLN A 9 13.24 19.28 18.83
N PHE A 10 13.26 18.21 19.64
CA PHE A 10 12.15 17.86 20.51
C PHE A 10 12.29 18.56 21.87
N TYR A 11 11.25 19.28 22.26
CA TYR A 11 11.18 19.94 23.58
C TYR A 11 10.11 19.26 24.42
N GLN A 12 10.46 18.92 25.66
CA GLN A 12 9.50 18.44 26.63
C GLN A 12 8.56 19.57 27.04
N ILE A 13 7.26 19.30 26.98
CA ILE A 13 6.24 20.20 27.51
C ILE A 13 5.91 19.74 28.93
N THR A 14 6.09 20.63 29.91
CA THR A 14 5.99 20.31 31.35
C THR A 14 4.77 20.94 32.03
N ASP A 15 4.12 21.92 31.41
CA ASP A 15 3.07 22.77 31.97
C ASP A 15 1.68 22.53 31.34
N GLN A 16 1.49 21.41 30.65
CA GLN A 16 0.19 21.05 30.08
C GLN A 16 -0.69 20.27 31.04
N SER A 17 -1.96 20.66 31.12
CA SER A 17 -3.02 19.91 31.79
C SER A 17 -4.14 19.59 30.79
N PHE A 18 -4.65 18.37 30.84
CA PHE A 18 -5.76 17.92 30.02
C PHE A 18 -6.95 17.62 30.92
N THR A 19 -8.11 18.19 30.62
CA THR A 19 -9.37 17.87 31.31
C THR A 19 -10.32 17.19 30.33
N ALA A 20 -10.59 15.91 30.54
CA ALA A 20 -11.59 15.19 29.77
C ALA A 20 -13.00 15.65 30.15
N ASN A 21 -13.89 15.80 29.17
CA ASN A 21 -15.31 16.06 29.41
C ASN A 21 -16.11 14.76 29.27
N PRO A 22 -16.56 14.13 30.37
CA PRO A 22 -17.23 12.82 30.30
C PRO A 22 -18.52 12.86 29.47
N LYS A 23 -19.27 13.97 29.51
CA LYS A 23 -20.51 14.12 28.75
C LYS A 23 -20.27 14.10 27.24
N LEU A 24 -19.16 14.68 26.78
CA LEU A 24 -18.78 14.65 25.36
C LEU A 24 -18.26 13.27 24.94
N LEU A 25 -17.48 12.60 25.80
CA LEU A 25 -16.98 11.25 25.54
C LEU A 25 -18.13 10.24 25.39
N THR A 26 -19.15 10.31 26.24
CA THR A 26 -20.35 9.46 26.11
C THR A 26 -21.07 9.68 24.78
N LYS A 27 -21.17 10.93 24.31
CA LYS A 27 -21.80 11.24 23.01
C LYS A 27 -20.95 10.76 21.83
N ALA A 28 -19.63 10.75 21.95
CA ALA A 28 -18.71 10.29 20.90
C ALA A 28 -18.66 8.76 20.78
N ASN A 29 -19.21 8.01 21.74
CA ASN A 29 -19.21 6.56 21.75
C ASN A 29 -20.32 5.98 20.84
N PHE A 30 -20.25 6.27 19.54
CA PHE A 30 -21.07 5.64 18.52
C PHE A 30 -20.17 4.83 17.57
N SER A 31 -20.65 3.65 17.18
CA SER A 31 -19.99 2.82 16.18
C SER A 31 -20.65 3.05 14.84
N ILE A 32 -19.90 3.56 13.87
CA ILE A 32 -20.33 3.57 12.47
C ILE A 32 -19.77 2.30 11.83
N PRO A 33 -20.61 1.41 11.27
CA PRO A 33 -20.12 0.23 10.60
C PRO A 33 -19.29 0.65 9.39
N LEU A 34 -18.13 0.00 9.25
CA LEU A 34 -17.31 0.16 8.06
C LEU A 34 -17.95 -0.63 6.91
N THR A 35 -18.00 -0.02 5.74
CA THR A 35 -18.35 -0.71 4.50
C THR A 35 -17.09 -1.17 3.80
N THR A 36 -17.09 -2.40 3.29
CA THR A 36 -15.94 -3.02 2.63
C THR A 36 -16.27 -3.32 1.18
N ARG A 37 -15.28 -3.10 0.29
CA ARG A 37 -15.32 -3.49 -1.11
C ARG A 37 -14.02 -4.17 -1.50
N THR A 38 -14.14 -5.34 -2.10
CA THR A 38 -13.01 -6.07 -2.66
C THR A 38 -12.54 -5.44 -3.97
N ILE A 39 -11.24 -5.15 -4.06
CA ILE A 39 -10.56 -4.68 -5.25
C ILE A 39 -9.56 -5.74 -5.68
N THR A 40 -9.67 -6.18 -6.93
CA THR A 40 -8.65 -7.02 -7.57
C THR A 40 -7.75 -6.13 -8.44
N PRO A 41 -6.42 -6.24 -8.35
CA PRO A 41 -5.51 -5.53 -9.25
C PRO A 41 -5.84 -5.86 -10.71
N ARG A 42 -5.90 -4.83 -11.57
CA ARG A 42 -6.20 -5.03 -13.00
C ARG A 42 -4.94 -5.25 -13.82
N HIS A 43 -3.86 -4.61 -13.41
CA HIS A 43 -2.58 -4.68 -14.12
C HIS A 43 -1.45 -5.02 -13.15
N TYR A 44 -0.41 -5.60 -13.71
CA TYR A 44 0.83 -5.87 -13.01
C TYR A 44 2.05 -5.56 -13.87
N LEU A 45 3.19 -5.44 -13.19
CA LEU A 45 4.52 -5.34 -13.79
C LEU A 45 5.46 -6.29 -13.06
N VAL A 46 6.20 -7.10 -13.82
CA VAL A 46 7.37 -7.82 -13.29
C VAL A 46 8.62 -7.09 -13.76
N THR A 47 9.49 -6.72 -12.82
CA THR A 47 10.70 -5.95 -13.12
C THR A 47 11.82 -6.33 -12.16
N SER A 48 13.07 -6.08 -12.55
CA SER A 48 14.25 -6.10 -11.66
C SER A 48 14.74 -4.69 -11.32
N LYS A 49 14.25 -3.66 -12.03
CA LYS A 49 14.63 -2.24 -11.85
C LYS A 49 13.50 -1.46 -11.18
N LEU A 50 13.82 -0.69 -10.15
CA LEU A 50 12.88 0.17 -9.40
C LEU A 50 13.07 1.68 -9.65
N THR A 51 13.91 2.06 -10.61
CA THR A 51 14.06 3.48 -10.93
C THR A 51 12.74 4.02 -11.45
N TYR A 52 12.35 5.22 -11.01
CA TYR A 52 11.07 5.83 -11.37
C TYR A 52 10.88 5.90 -12.90
N ALA A 53 11.93 6.32 -13.63
CA ALA A 53 11.91 6.35 -15.10
C ALA A 53 11.62 4.97 -15.74
N ALA A 54 12.19 3.89 -15.18
CA ALA A 54 11.92 2.54 -15.68
C ALA A 54 10.49 2.10 -15.39
N LEU A 55 9.93 2.45 -14.22
CA LEU A 55 8.55 2.11 -13.86
C LEU A 55 7.53 2.84 -14.73
N VAL A 56 7.76 4.12 -15.03
CA VAL A 56 6.88 4.92 -15.89
C VAL A 56 6.91 4.44 -17.34
N ALA A 57 8.09 4.08 -17.85
CA ALA A 57 8.26 3.58 -19.22
C ALA A 57 7.87 2.10 -19.39
N ALA A 58 7.58 1.39 -18.29
CA ALA A 58 7.31 -0.04 -18.33
C ALA A 58 5.96 -0.36 -19.00
N ARG A 59 5.92 -1.52 -19.66
CA ARG A 59 4.68 -2.07 -20.19
C ARG A 59 4.01 -2.94 -19.13
N TRP A 60 2.87 -2.46 -18.64
CA TRP A 60 2.02 -3.19 -17.70
C TRP A 60 1.19 -4.25 -18.43
N GLN A 61 0.96 -5.37 -17.76
CA GLN A 61 0.21 -6.52 -18.28
C GLN A 61 -1.09 -6.68 -17.50
N PRO A 62 -2.19 -7.11 -18.15
CA PRO A 62 -3.42 -7.43 -17.43
C PRO A 62 -3.21 -8.66 -16.54
N VAL A 63 -3.80 -8.65 -15.35
CA VAL A 63 -3.82 -9.84 -14.48
C VAL A 63 -4.84 -10.83 -15.03
N THR A 64 -4.37 -11.94 -15.61
CA THR A 64 -5.22 -13.00 -16.19
C THR A 64 -5.05 -14.37 -15.53
N GLY A 65 -4.10 -14.50 -14.60
CA GLY A 65 -3.80 -15.74 -13.93
C GLY A 65 -2.58 -15.64 -13.01
N PRO A 66 -2.05 -16.78 -12.57
CA PRO A 66 -0.91 -16.83 -11.66
C PRO A 66 0.38 -16.26 -12.27
N ILE A 67 1.17 -15.57 -11.45
CA ILE A 67 2.41 -14.90 -11.85
C ILE A 67 3.58 -15.54 -11.10
N LYS A 68 4.44 -16.23 -11.83
CA LYS A 68 5.69 -16.78 -11.27
C LYS A 68 6.76 -15.70 -11.21
N LEU A 69 7.45 -15.59 -10.08
CA LEU A 69 8.59 -14.69 -9.93
C LEU A 69 9.91 -15.48 -9.88
N ASN A 70 10.86 -15.06 -10.71
CA ASN A 70 12.23 -15.55 -10.64
C ASN A 70 13.05 -14.74 -9.61
N LYS A 71 14.28 -15.20 -9.36
CA LYS A 71 15.21 -14.48 -8.48
C LYS A 71 15.49 -13.07 -9.03
N ASN A 72 15.55 -12.09 -8.13
CA ASN A 72 15.75 -10.66 -8.41
C ASN A 72 14.61 -9.98 -9.20
N GLU A 73 13.52 -10.69 -9.47
CA GLU A 73 12.29 -10.08 -9.96
C GLU A 73 11.39 -9.69 -8.80
N ARG A 74 10.61 -8.65 -9.03
CA ARG A 74 9.57 -8.16 -8.12
C ARG A 74 8.29 -7.98 -8.92
N LEU A 75 7.18 -8.34 -8.29
CA LEU A 75 5.85 -8.09 -8.81
C LEU A 75 5.34 -6.75 -8.28
N ILE A 76 4.84 -5.89 -9.16
CA ILE A 76 4.13 -4.68 -8.78
C ILE A 76 2.69 -4.81 -9.30
N LEU A 77 1.73 -4.68 -8.40
CA LEU A 77 0.29 -4.71 -8.69
C LEU A 77 -0.25 -3.28 -8.73
N ASP A 78 -1.08 -2.95 -9.73
CA ASP A 78 -1.81 -1.67 -9.81
C ASP A 78 -3.30 -1.89 -9.54
N LEU A 79 -3.78 -1.32 -8.44
CA LEU A 79 -5.20 -1.30 -8.07
C LEU A 79 -6.03 -0.33 -8.94
N GLY A 80 -5.38 0.54 -9.71
CA GLY A 80 -5.96 1.54 -10.59
C GLY A 80 -6.33 2.86 -9.92
N ALA A 81 -6.47 2.87 -8.59
CA ALA A 81 -6.71 4.05 -7.76
C ALA A 81 -6.14 3.82 -6.36
N VAL A 82 -6.07 4.88 -5.55
CA VAL A 82 -5.68 4.77 -4.14
C VAL A 82 -6.85 4.21 -3.33
N TYR A 83 -6.57 3.20 -2.51
CA TYR A 83 -7.52 2.58 -1.60
C TYR A 83 -6.93 2.47 -0.21
N VAL A 84 -7.81 2.47 0.80
CA VAL A 84 -7.44 2.23 2.20
C VAL A 84 -8.07 0.92 2.66
N GLY A 85 -7.28 -0.02 3.18
CA GLY A 85 -7.78 -1.36 3.45
C GLY A 85 -6.72 -2.39 3.83
N HIS A 86 -7.09 -3.66 3.74
CA HIS A 86 -6.22 -4.81 4.01
C HIS A 86 -5.92 -5.56 2.72
N PHE A 87 -4.76 -6.19 2.65
CA PHE A 87 -4.30 -6.93 1.48
C PHE A 87 -4.17 -8.42 1.81
N GLN A 88 -4.47 -9.27 0.82
CA GLN A 88 -4.14 -10.69 0.86
C GLN A 88 -3.69 -11.18 -0.52
N ILE A 89 -2.94 -12.27 -0.54
CA ILE A 89 -2.51 -12.91 -1.78
C ILE A 89 -2.31 -14.41 -1.58
N ALA A 90 -2.67 -15.21 -2.59
CA ALA A 90 -2.35 -16.62 -2.62
C ALA A 90 -0.94 -16.83 -3.17
N LEU A 91 -0.16 -17.63 -2.45
CA LEU A 91 1.20 -18.03 -2.81
C LEU A 91 1.23 -19.54 -3.03
N ASP A 92 1.85 -19.95 -4.13
CA ASP A 92 2.10 -21.34 -4.50
C ASP A 92 3.58 -21.50 -4.92
N VAL A 93 3.98 -22.72 -5.23
CA VAL A 93 5.36 -23.09 -5.57
C VAL A 93 5.44 -23.70 -6.96
N ALA A 94 6.46 -23.32 -7.71
CA ALA A 94 6.86 -23.97 -8.95
C ALA A 94 8.31 -24.44 -8.88
N GLY A 95 8.63 -25.55 -9.55
CA GLY A 95 9.96 -26.14 -9.58
C GLY A 95 10.10 -27.33 -8.63
N SER A 96 11.22 -27.39 -7.92
CA SER A 96 11.49 -28.47 -6.97
C SER A 96 10.66 -28.31 -5.70
N PRO A 97 10.53 -29.37 -4.87
CA PRO A 97 10.01 -29.23 -3.51
C PRO A 97 10.78 -28.16 -2.73
N MET A 98 10.06 -27.40 -1.89
CA MET A 98 10.66 -26.36 -1.07
C MET A 98 11.70 -26.95 -0.12
N ASP A 99 12.91 -26.42 -0.17
CA ASP A 99 14.03 -26.76 0.73
C ASP A 99 14.45 -25.57 1.62
N ALA A 100 13.72 -24.46 1.56
CA ALA A 100 13.88 -23.27 2.41
C ALA A 100 12.57 -22.46 2.44
N PRO A 101 12.32 -21.64 3.49
CA PRO A 101 11.19 -20.70 3.53
C PRO A 101 11.29 -19.62 2.46
N LEU A 102 10.15 -18.96 2.18
CA LEU A 102 10.10 -17.72 1.41
C LEU A 102 10.27 -16.52 2.36
N LEU A 103 11.36 -15.75 2.23
CA LEU A 103 11.43 -14.41 2.80
C LEU A 103 10.84 -13.42 1.78
N MET A 104 9.63 -12.94 2.06
CA MET A 104 8.91 -11.99 1.22
C MET A 104 9.01 -10.60 1.84
N ARG A 105 9.45 -9.62 1.03
CA ARG A 105 9.31 -8.20 1.34
C ARG A 105 8.14 -7.64 0.55
N THR A 106 7.29 -6.88 1.22
CA THR A 106 6.15 -6.20 0.61
C THR A 106 6.19 -4.71 0.90
N HIS A 107 5.94 -3.89 -0.11
CA HIS A 107 5.83 -2.44 0.00
C HIS A 107 4.49 -1.97 -0.57
N PHE A 108 3.85 -1.06 0.15
CA PHE A 108 2.60 -0.43 -0.25
C PHE A 108 2.89 1.05 -0.50
N ALA A 109 2.37 1.57 -1.61
CA ALA A 109 2.63 2.95 -2.04
C ALA A 109 1.42 3.59 -2.72
N GLU A 110 1.25 4.89 -2.48
CA GLU A 110 0.26 5.69 -3.21
C GLU A 110 0.79 6.07 -4.60
N ARG A 111 2.10 6.35 -4.71
CA ARG A 111 2.79 6.71 -5.95
C ARG A 111 3.93 5.74 -6.26
N LEU A 112 4.19 5.53 -7.56
CA LEU A 112 5.25 4.60 -8.03
C LEU A 112 6.64 4.94 -7.46
N GLN A 113 6.95 6.23 -7.31
CA GLN A 113 8.25 6.69 -6.79
C GLN A 113 8.54 6.23 -5.36
N GLU A 114 7.52 5.90 -4.57
CA GLU A 114 7.67 5.47 -3.19
C GLU A 114 8.07 3.99 -3.07
N LEU A 115 7.82 3.17 -4.09
CA LEU A 115 8.13 1.72 -4.07
C LEU A 115 9.63 1.42 -3.91
N GLY A 116 10.50 2.36 -4.31
CA GLY A 116 11.95 2.24 -4.19
C GLY A 116 12.55 2.83 -2.91
N VAL A 117 11.73 3.37 -2.00
CA VAL A 117 12.22 4.04 -0.80
C VAL A 117 12.69 3.01 0.23
N ASP A 118 13.98 3.05 0.53
CA ASP A 118 14.57 2.32 1.66
C ASP A 118 14.50 3.18 2.92
N ALA A 119 13.66 2.76 3.87
CA ALA A 119 13.48 3.45 5.13
C ALA A 119 14.79 3.69 5.90
N SER A 120 15.77 2.78 5.78
CA SER A 120 17.07 2.93 6.46
C SER A 120 17.91 4.11 5.95
N GLN A 121 17.58 4.62 4.75
CA GLN A 121 18.26 5.73 4.09
C GLN A 121 17.48 7.05 4.19
N VAL A 122 16.34 7.06 4.88
CA VAL A 122 15.50 8.25 5.03
C VAL A 122 15.88 9.00 6.31
N GLU A 123 16.39 10.21 6.15
CA GLU A 123 16.54 11.16 7.24
C GLU A 123 15.22 11.93 7.44
N SER A 124 14.50 11.64 8.52
CA SER A 124 13.22 12.27 8.82
C SER A 124 13.01 12.44 10.31
N TRP A 125 12.36 13.55 10.70
CA TRP A 125 11.86 13.74 12.05
C TRP A 125 10.56 12.95 12.30
N LEU A 126 9.85 12.58 11.23
CA LEU A 126 8.71 11.68 11.32
C LEU A 126 9.20 10.23 11.48
N PRO A 127 8.54 9.43 12.33
CA PRO A 127 8.88 8.01 12.47
C PRO A 127 8.84 7.29 11.13
N LEU A 128 9.93 6.59 10.82
CA LEU A 128 10.07 5.78 9.60
C LEU A 128 9.06 4.64 9.52
N SER A 129 8.43 4.27 10.64
CA SER A 129 7.35 3.28 10.70
C SER A 129 6.08 3.69 9.94
N TRP A 130 5.96 4.96 9.53
CA TRP A 130 4.92 5.39 8.59
C TRP A 130 5.16 4.92 7.16
N ILE A 131 6.40 4.58 6.79
CA ILE A 131 6.67 3.91 5.50
C ILE A 131 6.04 2.53 5.55
N GLN A 132 5.18 2.25 4.58
CA GLN A 132 4.32 1.07 4.56
C GLN A 132 5.05 -0.14 3.98
N GLY A 133 6.00 -0.68 4.75
CA GLY A 133 6.70 -1.94 4.46
C GLY A 133 6.26 -3.08 5.38
N ASP A 134 6.46 -4.30 4.90
CA ASP A 134 6.34 -5.54 5.67
C ASP A 134 7.39 -6.55 5.16
N THR A 135 7.98 -7.33 6.06
CA THR A 135 8.90 -8.42 5.69
C THR A 135 8.63 -9.62 6.58
N ARG A 136 8.28 -10.74 5.98
CA ARG A 136 7.87 -11.95 6.71
C ARG A 136 8.39 -13.22 6.04
N HIS A 137 8.61 -14.25 6.86
CA HIS A 137 8.87 -15.60 6.38
C HIS A 137 7.55 -16.33 6.15
N VAL A 138 7.43 -17.01 5.01
CA VAL A 138 6.36 -17.96 4.72
C VAL A 138 6.98 -19.35 4.70
N GLU A 139 6.69 -20.12 5.73
CA GLU A 139 7.37 -21.39 6.01
C GLU A 139 6.93 -22.51 5.05
N VAL A 140 5.66 -22.51 4.64
CA VAL A 140 5.07 -23.58 3.83
C VAL A 140 4.19 -22.97 2.73
N LEU A 141 4.32 -23.49 1.51
CA LEU A 141 3.44 -23.20 0.37
C LEU A 141 2.77 -24.51 -0.11
N PRO A 142 1.55 -24.44 -0.66
CA PRO A 142 0.75 -23.24 -0.90
C PRO A 142 0.17 -22.62 0.39
N ALA A 143 0.02 -21.30 0.41
CA ALA A 143 -0.57 -20.55 1.51
C ALA A 143 -1.24 -19.26 1.05
N THR A 144 -2.26 -18.81 1.77
CA THR A 144 -2.77 -17.43 1.63
C THR A 144 -2.10 -16.55 2.68
N VAL A 145 -1.46 -15.48 2.24
CA VAL A 145 -0.84 -14.49 3.13
C VAL A 145 -1.80 -13.33 3.29
N GLU A 146 -2.25 -13.10 4.52
CA GLU A 146 -3.09 -11.98 4.91
C GLU A 146 -2.26 -10.94 5.67
N PHE A 147 -2.42 -9.67 5.33
CA PHE A 147 -1.75 -8.57 6.01
C PHE A 147 -2.73 -7.90 6.98
N GLU A 148 -2.38 -7.95 8.26
CA GLU A 148 -3.18 -7.52 9.41
C GLU A 148 -3.24 -5.99 9.56
N ARG A 149 -2.22 -5.28 9.05
CA ARG A 149 -2.19 -3.81 9.08
C ARG A 149 -3.10 -3.25 7.99
N ARG A 150 -3.67 -2.07 8.26
CA ARG A 150 -4.41 -1.28 7.27
C ARG A 150 -3.44 -0.38 6.50
N TYR A 151 -3.47 -0.46 5.17
CA TYR A 151 -2.60 0.30 4.26
C TYR A 151 -3.38 1.35 3.47
N SER A 152 -2.68 2.36 2.94
CA SER A 152 -3.19 3.34 1.98
C SER A 152 -2.32 3.27 0.74
N CYS A 153 -2.85 2.70 -0.35
CA CYS A 153 -2.01 2.44 -1.52
C CYS A 153 -2.82 2.33 -2.81
N ARG A 154 -2.13 2.59 -3.92
CA ARG A 154 -2.52 2.16 -5.26
C ARG A 154 -1.64 1.00 -5.73
N TYR A 155 -0.35 1.05 -5.40
CA TYR A 155 0.65 0.08 -5.84
C TYR A 155 1.08 -0.82 -4.69
N ILE A 156 1.20 -2.11 -4.98
CA ILE A 156 1.66 -3.13 -4.03
C ILE A 156 2.80 -3.88 -4.69
N MET A 157 3.99 -3.80 -4.10
CA MET A 157 5.17 -4.51 -4.57
C MET A 157 5.45 -5.73 -3.69
N LEU A 158 5.63 -6.89 -4.33
CA LEU A 158 6.05 -8.14 -3.71
C LEU A 158 7.43 -8.53 -4.24
N GLU A 159 8.39 -8.67 -3.34
CA GLU A 159 9.78 -8.99 -3.63
C GLU A 159 10.19 -10.25 -2.86
N PRO A 160 10.39 -11.41 -3.53
CA PRO A 160 10.98 -12.59 -2.92
C PRO A 160 12.48 -12.34 -2.72
N VAL A 161 12.84 -11.86 -1.54
CA VAL A 161 14.22 -11.47 -1.20
C VAL A 161 15.07 -12.67 -0.77
N GLY A 162 14.43 -13.75 -0.34
CA GLY A 162 15.10 -14.98 0.08
C GLY A 162 14.29 -16.22 -0.28
N GLN A 163 14.87 -17.07 -1.13
CA GLN A 163 14.38 -18.38 -1.51
C GLN A 163 15.54 -19.20 -2.08
N SER A 164 15.39 -20.53 -2.11
CA SER A 164 16.34 -21.40 -2.81
C SER A 164 16.27 -21.20 -4.33
N LEU A 165 17.35 -21.54 -5.03
CA LEU A 165 17.36 -21.49 -6.50
C LEU A 165 16.50 -22.60 -7.14
N LYS A 166 16.14 -23.64 -6.37
CA LYS A 166 15.48 -24.84 -6.88
C LYS A 166 13.97 -24.66 -7.13
N TRP A 167 13.36 -23.63 -6.55
CA TRP A 167 11.93 -23.38 -6.61
C TRP A 167 11.62 -21.88 -6.62
N GLN A 168 10.45 -21.52 -7.15
CA GLN A 168 10.03 -20.14 -7.39
C GLN A 168 8.62 -19.92 -6.85
N PRO A 169 8.34 -18.78 -6.20
CA PRO A 169 6.99 -18.45 -5.77
C PRO A 169 6.10 -18.11 -6.97
N VAL A 170 4.86 -18.57 -6.90
CA VAL A 170 3.79 -18.28 -7.84
C VAL A 170 2.72 -17.50 -7.08
N LEU A 171 2.36 -16.33 -7.58
CA LEU A 171 1.45 -15.39 -6.90
C LEU A 171 0.13 -15.35 -7.67
N ALA A 172 -0.99 -15.51 -6.96
CA ALA A 172 -2.32 -15.52 -7.54
C ALA A 172 -3.34 -14.86 -6.59
N ASP A 173 -4.53 -14.59 -7.11
CA ASP A 173 -5.71 -14.20 -6.33
C ASP A 173 -5.46 -13.05 -5.33
N ALA A 174 -4.71 -12.05 -5.80
CA ALA A 174 -4.43 -10.84 -5.04
C ALA A 174 -5.74 -10.06 -4.81
N GLU A 175 -6.04 -9.77 -3.54
CA GLU A 175 -7.26 -9.09 -3.12
C GLU A 175 -6.93 -7.93 -2.17
N PHE A 176 -7.47 -6.75 -2.44
CA PHE A 176 -7.43 -5.61 -1.52
C PHE A 176 -8.83 -5.28 -1.01
N ARG A 177 -9.07 -5.51 0.28
CA ARG A 177 -10.33 -5.23 0.98
C ARG A 177 -10.39 -3.75 1.37
N ALA A 178 -10.77 -2.89 0.43
CA ALA A 178 -10.93 -1.46 0.65
C ALA A 178 -12.08 -1.18 1.62
N THR A 179 -11.88 -0.26 2.56
CA THR A 179 -12.80 -0.02 3.68
C THR A 179 -13.06 1.47 3.87
N SER A 180 -14.32 1.86 4.03
CA SER A 180 -14.75 3.25 4.21
C SER A 180 -16.04 3.34 5.03
N VAL A 181 -16.25 4.44 5.76
CA VAL A 181 -17.55 4.78 6.37
C VAL A 181 -18.48 5.54 5.42
N VAL A 182 -17.97 5.97 4.26
CA VAL A 182 -18.73 6.73 3.24
C VAL A 182 -18.78 5.94 1.94
N LEU A 183 -19.98 5.79 1.38
CA LEU A 183 -20.20 5.29 0.03
C LEU A 183 -20.35 6.44 -0.96
N LYS A 184 -19.75 6.31 -2.14
CA LYS A 184 -19.84 7.32 -3.20
C LYS A 184 -21.29 7.55 -3.65
N GLU A 185 -22.16 6.55 -3.55
CA GLU A 185 -23.60 6.68 -3.84
C GLU A 185 -24.32 7.65 -2.89
N ALA A 186 -23.77 7.93 -1.70
CA ALA A 186 -24.36 8.86 -0.74
C ALA A 186 -24.20 10.34 -1.14
N VAL A 187 -23.44 10.64 -2.21
CA VAL A 187 -23.17 12.00 -2.66
C VAL A 187 -23.79 12.22 -4.04
N ARG A 188 -24.67 13.22 -4.17
CA ARG A 188 -25.27 13.58 -5.45
C ARG A 188 -24.19 14.06 -6.44
N PRO A 189 -24.19 13.58 -7.69
CA PRO A 189 -23.28 14.10 -8.72
C PRO A 189 -23.46 15.61 -8.90
N ILE A 190 -22.35 16.34 -9.03
CA ILE A 190 -22.38 17.76 -9.35
C ILE A 190 -22.93 17.92 -10.77
N SER A 191 -23.98 18.72 -10.93
CA SER A 191 -24.67 18.93 -12.21
C SER A 191 -24.20 20.18 -12.98
N LEU A 192 -23.13 20.83 -12.52
CA LEU A 192 -22.60 22.01 -13.20
C LEU A 192 -21.83 21.60 -14.47
N VAL A 193 -22.33 22.03 -15.62
CA VAL A 193 -21.58 22.02 -16.87
C VAL A 193 -20.63 23.22 -16.85
N VAL A 194 -19.48 23.05 -16.18
CA VAL A 194 -18.36 24.00 -16.32
C VAL A 194 -17.50 23.52 -17.48
N PRO A 195 -17.19 24.36 -18.49
CA PRO A 195 -16.17 24.00 -19.46
C PRO A 195 -14.84 23.92 -18.72
N VAL A 196 -14.34 22.71 -18.54
CA VAL A 196 -13.02 22.38 -17.96
C VAL A 196 -12.87 22.66 -16.45
N LEU A 197 -13.47 21.76 -15.67
CA LEU A 197 -12.88 21.25 -14.42
C LEU A 197 -12.69 19.73 -14.58
N ASN A 198 -12.12 19.33 -15.72
CA ASN A 198 -11.75 17.94 -15.96
C ASN A 198 -10.28 17.78 -15.54
N ASP A 199 -10.10 17.06 -14.44
CA ASP A 199 -8.82 16.69 -13.82
C ASP A 199 -8.02 17.83 -13.14
N PRO A 200 -7.93 17.86 -11.81
CA PRO A 200 -7.04 18.80 -11.10
C PRO A 200 -5.53 18.54 -11.32
N ASN A 201 -5.14 17.56 -12.16
CA ASN A 201 -3.75 17.32 -12.57
C ASN A 201 -3.38 17.91 -13.94
N ASP A 202 -4.26 18.70 -14.56
CA ASP A 202 -3.98 19.37 -15.84
C ASP A 202 -3.22 20.70 -15.57
N GLU A 203 -1.88 20.65 -15.54
CA GLU A 203 -1.02 21.83 -15.27
C GLU A 203 -1.07 22.91 -16.37
N ASP A 204 -1.70 22.65 -17.52
CA ASP A 204 -1.73 23.58 -18.66
C ASP A 204 -2.85 24.64 -18.59
N ALA A 205 -3.68 24.65 -17.54
CA ALA A 205 -4.79 25.61 -17.42
C ALA A 205 -4.43 26.99 -16.81
N MET A 206 -3.16 27.26 -16.50
CA MET A 206 -2.73 28.48 -15.79
C MET A 206 -2.02 29.54 -16.67
N VAL A 207 -2.18 29.50 -17.99
CA VAL A 207 -1.71 30.61 -18.86
C VAL A 207 -2.84 31.11 -19.75
N ALA A 208 -3.58 32.10 -19.25
CA ALA A 208 -4.23 33.15 -20.03
C ALA A 208 -4.48 34.38 -19.13
#